data_AF-A0A7U9X8X3-F1
#
_entry.id   AF-A0A7U9X8X3-F1
#
_cell.length_a   1.000
_cell.length_b   1.000
_cell.length_c   1.000
_cell.angle_alpha   90.00
_cell.angle_beta   90.00
_cell.angle_gamma   90.00
#
_symmetry.space_group_name_H-M   'P 1'
#
loop_
_entity.id
_entity.type
_entity.pdbx_description
1 polymer ?
#
loop_
_entity_poly.entity_id
_entity_poly.type
_entity_poly.pdbx_seq_one_letter_code
_entity_poly.pdbx_strand_id
1 'polypeptide(L)' 'MKVDVVAKYIRLSDEDVDTGRGVKQESDSVVSQRRLLDGFIDGDGELRKCRIIEFCDDGFSGTDFVEVR' A
#
# COMPACT_ATOMS: atom_id res chain seq x y z
N MET A 1 23.43 16.00 4.76
CA MET A 1 22.05 16.38 5.12
C MET A 1 21.25 15.10 5.36
N LYS A 2 20.43 15.06 6.41
CA LYS A 2 19.54 13.93 6.69
C LYS A 2 18.30 14.11 5.80
N VAL A 3 17.83 13.03 5.19
CA VAL A 3 16.62 13.02 4.36
C VAL A 3 15.60 12.17 5.08
N ASP A 4 14.44 12.74 5.38
CA ASP A 4 13.33 11.99 5.96
C ASP A 4 12.65 11.16 4.88
N VAL A 5 12.27 9.94 5.23
CA VAL A 5 11.76 8.94 4.30
C VAL A 5 10.42 8.43 4.80
N VAL A 6 9.45 8.37 3.89
CA VAL A 6 8.16 7.72 4.12
C VAL A 6 8.13 6.46 3.28
N ALA A 7 7.88 5.32 3.91
CA ALA A 7 7.72 4.04 3.24
C ALA A 7 6.22 3.70 3.14
N LYS A 8 5.75 3.47 1.92
CA LYS A 8 4.43 2.89 1.64
C LYS A 8 4.59 1.39 1.45
N TYR A 9 3.79 0.61 2.16
CA TYR A 9 3.76 -0.83 2.04
C TYR A 9 2.35 -1.26 1.61
N ILE A 10 2.26 -1.93 0.46
CA ILE A 10 1.00 -2.39 -0.13
C ILE A 10 1.08 -3.90 -0.27
N ARG A 11 0.10 -4.64 0.27
CA ARG A 11 -0.03 -6.08 0.07
C ARG A 11 -1.47 -6.42 -0.24
N LEU A 12 -1.69 -7.20 -1.29
CA LEU A 12 -2.95 -7.88 -1.54
C LEU A 12 -2.81 -9.34 -1.17
N SER A 13 -3.77 -9.87 -0.42
CA SER A 13 -3.81 -11.31 -0.13
C SER A 13 -4.57 -12.06 -1.22
N ASP A 14 -4.06 -13.22 -1.62
CA ASP A 14 -4.82 -14.19 -2.43
C ASP A 14 -6.09 -14.68 -1.69
N GLU A 15 -6.14 -14.57 -0.37
CA GLU A 15 -7.31 -14.88 0.45
C GLU A 15 -8.42 -13.82 0.33
N ASP A 16 -8.12 -12.61 -0.18
CA ASP A 16 -9.12 -11.55 -0.40
C ASP A 16 -9.96 -11.77 -1.67
N VAL A 17 -9.60 -12.74 -2.52
CA VAL A 17 -10.24 -13.00 -3.83
C VAL A 17 -11.69 -13.52 -3.70
N ASP A 18 -12.13 -14.05 -2.54
CA ASP A 18 -13.41 -14.78 -2.47
C ASP A 18 -14.25 -14.58 -1.19
N THR A 19 -14.72 -13.34 -0.94
CA THR A 19 -15.75 -13.08 0.09
C THR A 19 -17.07 -12.45 -0.41
N GLY A 20 -17.33 -12.51 -1.72
CA GLY A 20 -18.70 -12.39 -2.27
C GLY A 20 -19.41 -11.05 -2.07
N ARG A 21 -18.69 -9.93 -1.86
CA ARG A 21 -19.29 -8.58 -1.79
C ARG A 21 -18.62 -7.63 -2.77
N GLY A 22 -19.31 -7.34 -3.88
CA GLY A 22 -18.80 -6.55 -5.02
C GLY A 22 -18.32 -5.12 -4.75
N VAL A 23 -18.32 -4.65 -3.49
CA VAL A 23 -17.69 -3.39 -3.05
C VAL A 23 -16.16 -3.54 -2.96
N LYS A 24 -15.66 -4.75 -2.73
CA LYS A 24 -14.23 -4.99 -2.55
C LYS A 24 -13.39 -4.88 -3.84
N GLN A 25 -13.96 -5.07 -5.03
CA GLN A 25 -13.20 -5.09 -6.28
C GLN A 25 -12.41 -3.80 -6.57
N GLU A 26 -12.91 -2.62 -6.16
CA GLU A 26 -12.14 -1.38 -6.33
C GLU A 26 -11.09 -1.19 -5.23
N SER A 27 -11.33 -1.67 -3.99
CA SER A 27 -10.34 -1.62 -2.89
C SER A 27 -9.27 -2.71 -2.96
N ASP A 28 -9.57 -3.81 -3.68
CA ASP A 28 -8.71 -4.98 -3.88
C ASP A 28 -7.72 -4.78 -5.03
N SER A 29 -7.36 -3.52 -5.33
CA SER A 29 -6.30 -3.24 -6.30
C SER A 29 -5.16 -2.45 -5.64
N VAL A 30 -3.93 -2.87 -5.93
CA VAL A 30 -2.71 -2.14 -5.61
C VAL A 30 -2.80 -0.69 -6.06
N VAL A 31 -3.46 -0.44 -7.21
CA VAL A 31 -3.65 0.89 -7.78
C VAL A 31 -4.51 1.77 -6.87
N SER A 32 -5.62 1.27 -6.34
CA SER A 32 -6.49 2.03 -5.45
C SER A 32 -5.84 2.31 -4.10
N GLN A 33 -5.15 1.32 -3.52
CA GLN A 33 -4.41 1.51 -2.27
C GLN A 33 -3.28 2.53 -2.42
N ARG A 34 -2.56 2.48 -3.55
CA ARG A 34 -1.54 3.47 -3.89
C ARG A 34 -2.12 4.89 -3.94
N ARG A 35 -3.24 5.08 -4.64
CA ARG A 35 -3.92 6.38 -4.74
C ARG A 35 -4.36 6.92 -3.39
N LEU A 36 -4.87 6.05 -2.51
CA LEU A 36 -5.28 6.43 -1.16
C LEU A 36 -4.08 6.92 -0.33
N LEU A 37 -2.97 6.16 -0.35
CA LEU A 37 -1.75 6.52 0.37
C LEU A 37 -1.11 7.79 -0.19
N ASP A 38 -1.08 7.96 -1.52
CA ASP A 38 -0.58 9.17 -2.17
C ASP A 38 -1.40 10.40 -1.76
N GLY A 39 -2.74 10.29 -1.78
CA GLY A 39 -3.61 11.39 -1.35
C GLY A 39 -3.42 11.77 0.12
N PHE A 40 -3.19 10.79 1.00
CA PHE A 40 -2.88 11.05 2.41
C PHE A 40 -1.54 11.77 2.59
N ILE A 41 -0.50 11.30 1.91
CA ILE A 41 0.85 11.89 1.97
C ILE A 41 0.85 13.33 1.42
N ASP A 42 0.19 13.55 0.29
CA ASP A 42 0.11 14.87 -0.34
C ASP A 42 -0.69 15.88 0.49
N GLY A 43 -1.69 15.41 1.24
CA GLY A 43 -2.48 16.21 2.16
C GLY A 43 -1.73 16.64 3.43
N ASP A 44 -0.63 15.98 3.77
CA ASP A 44 0.14 16.25 4.98
C ASP A 44 1.37 17.13 4.70
N GLY A 45 1.50 18.22 5.48
CA GLY A 45 2.53 19.24 5.27
C GLY A 45 3.97 18.80 5.62
N GLU A 46 4.13 17.75 6.42
CA GLU A 46 5.42 17.15 6.77
C GLU A 46 5.73 15.98 5.84
N LEU A 47 4.78 15.08 5.62
CA LEU A 47 4.99 13.88 4.81
C LEU A 47 5.28 14.20 3.34
N ARG A 48 4.62 15.21 2.74
CA ARG A 48 4.85 15.57 1.33
C ARG A 48 6.29 16.04 1.04
N LYS A 49 7.08 16.36 2.06
CA LYS A 49 8.48 16.81 1.93
C LYS A 49 9.46 15.64 2.01
N CYS A 50 9.02 14.47 2.44
CA CYS A 50 9.84 13.29 2.60
C CYS A 50 10.12 12.61 1.25
N ARG A 51 11.22 11.87 1.18
CA ARG A 51 11.44 10.93 0.07
C ARG A 51 10.49 9.74 0.24
N ILE A 52 9.69 9.46 -0.78
CA ILE A 52 8.74 8.34 -0.76
C ILE A 52 9.43 7.08 -1.31
N ILE A 53 9.27 5.96 -0.60
CA ILE A 53 9.67 4.62 -1.05
C ILE A 53 8.43 3.74 -1.01
N GLU A 54 8.27 2.86 -2.00
CA GLU A 54 7.13 1.95 -2.07
C GLU A 54 7.60 0.49 -2.13
N PHE A 55 6.90 -0.34 -1.37
CA PHE A 55 7.04 -1.78 -1.30
C PHE A 55 5.67 -2.40 -1.65
N CYS A 56 5.66 -3.39 -2.54
CA CYS A 56 4.42 -3.97 -3.05
C CYS A 56 4.53 -5.49 -3.14
N ASP A 57 3.73 -6.19 -2.34
CA ASP A 57 3.58 -7.64 -2.38
C ASP A 57 2.22 -8.00 -2.98
N ASP A 58 2.22 -8.40 -4.25
CA ASP A 58 1.02 -8.89 -4.94
C ASP A 58 1.09 -10.42 -5.03
N GLY A 59 0.09 -11.12 -4.49
CA GLY A 59 0.03 -12.60 -4.49
C GLY A 59 0.78 -13.30 -3.36
N PHE A 60 0.90 -12.64 -2.19
CA PHE A 60 1.45 -13.26 -0.97
C PHE A 60 0.34 -13.48 0.06
N SER A 61 0.38 -14.60 0.78
CA SER A 61 -0.54 -14.86 1.89
C SER A 61 -0.46 -13.74 2.93
N GLY A 62 -1.63 -13.30 3.41
CA GLY A 62 -1.74 -12.22 4.40
C GLY A 62 -1.31 -12.62 5.81
N THR A 63 -0.94 -13.88 6.04
CA THR A 63 -0.74 -14.43 7.39
C THR A 63 0.65 -14.18 7.97
N ASP A 64 1.68 -13.96 7.14
CA ASP A 64 3.06 -13.80 7.59
C ASP A 64 3.80 -12.64 6.89
N PHE A 65 4.66 -11.95 7.64
CA PHE A 65 5.62 -11.01 7.05
C PHE A 65 6.80 -11.79 6.48
N VAL A 66 6.68 -12.23 5.22
CA VAL A 66 7.85 -12.68 4.46
C VAL A 66 8.65 -11.47 3.97
N GLU A 67 9.96 -11.67 3.79
CA GLU A 67 10.86 -10.62 3.29
C GLU A 67 10.39 -10.14 1.91
N VAL A 68 10.11 -8.84 1.83
CA VAL A 68 9.67 -8.14 0.63
C VAL A 68 10.89 -7.97 -0.28
N ARG A 69 10.90 -8.59 -1.46
CA ARG A 69 12.01 -8.50 -2.42
C ARG A 69 11.92 -7.27 -3.31
#